data_AF-A0A7Y2PF21-F1
#
_entry.id   AF-A0A7Y2PF21-F1
#
_cell.length_a   1.000
_cell.length_b   1.000
_cell.length_c   1.000
_cell.angle_alpha   90.00
_cell.angle_beta   90.00
_cell.angle_gamma   90.00
#
_symmetry.space_group_name_H-M   'P 1'
#
loop_
_entity.id
_entity.type
_entity.pdbx_description
1 polymer ?
#
loop_
_entity_poly.entity_id
_entity_poly.type
_entity_poly.pdbx_seq_one_letter_code
_entity_poly.pdbx_strand_id
1 'polypeptide(L)'
;MQRHQTHPLLAPVPGTERHIHSFHYGPSKPQGKVYIQASLHADELPGMLVAWHLKQHLAALESAGRLRSEIVLVPVANPAGLEQVLMDIPLGRYELESGQNFNRNFLDLSTQIGDELEGLLNQDPLYNRQLIRRHLREALGAQTATTQLQSQRLTLQTLACDADLVLDLHCDFEAVAHLYTTPEAWPQVEPLARYLGAQASLLATDSGGLSFDECFTLLWWQLQQRFGHDFAMPQGSVSVTVELRGQGDVSHALAEQDCQALLDYLIGFGAIEGTTGVLPPLLYPATPLAGVEPVMTPAGGILVFCASPGDYLQAGQLIAEVIDPVSDRLTPVYCTTAGLLYARSLRRMATAGMVIAHVAGQQAYRSGYLLSP
;
A
#
# COMPACT_ATOMS: atom_id res chain seq x y z
N MET A 1 12.81 -11.65 -21.65
CA MET A 1 14.02 -10.84 -21.45
C MET A 1 13.56 -9.52 -20.91
N GLN A 2 14.12 -9.14 -19.77
CA GLN A 2 13.80 -7.94 -19.02
C GLN A 2 13.70 -6.72 -19.94
N ARG A 3 12.60 -5.98 -19.82
CA ARG A 3 12.41 -4.70 -20.48
C ARG A 3 12.44 -3.59 -19.44
N HIS A 4 13.24 -2.57 -19.67
CA HIS A 4 13.28 -1.36 -18.84
C HIS A 4 12.58 -0.24 -19.61
N GLN A 5 11.59 0.37 -18.98
CA GLN A 5 10.90 1.55 -19.50
C GLN A 5 11.15 2.73 -18.57
N THR A 6 11.24 3.91 -19.15
CA THR A 6 11.46 5.16 -18.44
C THR A 6 10.31 6.10 -18.80
N HIS A 7 9.66 6.63 -17.78
CA HIS A 7 8.45 7.43 -17.89
C HIS A 7 8.78 8.85 -17.39
N PRO A 8 8.93 9.83 -18.28
CA PRO A 8 9.21 11.21 -17.87
C PRO A 8 8.02 11.79 -17.13
N LEU A 9 8.30 12.46 -16.02
CA LEU A 9 7.33 13.25 -15.28
C LEU A 9 7.36 14.68 -15.77
N LEU A 10 6.24 15.39 -15.65
CA LEU A 10 6.18 16.81 -15.96
C LEU A 10 7.22 17.54 -15.09
N ALA A 11 8.17 18.23 -15.72
CA ALA A 11 9.19 18.99 -15.00
C ALA A 11 8.56 20.26 -14.40
N PRO A 12 8.63 20.48 -13.08
CA PRO A 12 8.03 21.66 -12.46
C PRO A 12 8.74 22.95 -12.87
N VAL A 13 10.05 22.89 -13.10
CA VAL A 13 10.87 24.00 -13.59
C VAL A 13 11.93 23.50 -14.59
N PRO A 14 12.55 24.38 -15.41
CA PRO A 14 13.57 23.97 -16.36
C PRO A 14 14.75 23.25 -15.69
N GLY A 15 15.14 22.08 -16.23
CA GLY A 15 16.29 21.32 -15.75
C GLY A 15 16.01 20.36 -14.58
N THR A 16 14.78 20.25 -14.10
CA THR A 16 14.40 19.34 -13.00
C THR A 16 13.50 18.19 -13.46
N GLU A 17 13.77 17.64 -14.65
CA GLU A 17 13.04 16.48 -15.15
C GLU A 17 13.32 15.26 -14.25
N ARG A 18 12.25 14.56 -13.87
CA ARG A 18 12.31 13.33 -13.08
C ARG A 18 11.67 12.21 -13.86
N HIS A 19 12.07 10.98 -13.55
CA HIS A 19 11.58 9.81 -14.26
C HIS A 19 11.12 8.74 -13.29
N ILE A 20 10.07 8.03 -13.66
CA ILE A 20 9.73 6.74 -13.07
C ILE A 20 10.34 5.66 -13.95
N HIS A 21 10.98 4.68 -13.32
CA HIS A 21 11.57 3.54 -14.03
C HIS A 21 10.78 2.27 -13.70
N SER A 22 10.24 1.61 -14.73
CA SER A 22 9.58 0.32 -14.58
C SER A 22 10.40 -0.80 -15.24
N PHE A 23 10.55 -1.91 -14.52
CA PHE A 23 11.23 -3.11 -14.99
C PHE A 23 10.21 -4.22 -15.19
N HIS A 24 10.13 -4.73 -16.40
CA HIS A 24 9.14 -5.72 -16.83
C HIS A 24 9.82 -7.05 -17.05
N TYR A 25 9.35 -8.09 -16.35
CA TYR A 25 9.81 -9.47 -16.47
C TYR A 25 8.66 -10.35 -16.93
N GLY A 26 8.95 -11.40 -17.67
CA GLY A 26 7.95 -12.42 -18.01
C GLY A 26 8.00 -12.86 -19.47
N PRO A 27 7.14 -13.83 -19.84
CA PRO A 27 7.10 -14.35 -21.20
C PRO A 27 6.47 -13.33 -22.16
N SER A 28 6.66 -13.52 -23.46
CA SER A 28 6.03 -12.68 -24.50
C SER A 28 4.50 -12.79 -24.52
N LYS A 29 3.96 -13.88 -23.98
CA LYS A 29 2.53 -14.15 -23.82
C LYS A 29 2.24 -14.48 -22.35
N PRO A 30 2.15 -13.47 -21.47
CA PRO A 30 1.89 -13.69 -20.05
C PRO A 30 0.45 -14.15 -19.81
N GLN A 31 0.25 -14.95 -18.76
CA GLN A 31 -1.07 -15.43 -18.35
C GLN A 31 -1.86 -14.37 -17.57
N GLY A 32 -1.15 -13.43 -16.95
CA GLY A 32 -1.69 -12.31 -16.19
C GLY A 32 -0.60 -11.28 -15.92
N LYS A 33 -0.90 -10.27 -15.11
CA LYS A 33 0.02 -9.20 -14.76
C LYS A 33 0.05 -8.95 -13.26
N VAL A 34 1.24 -8.87 -12.70
CA VAL A 34 1.51 -8.42 -11.32
C VAL A 34 2.23 -7.09 -11.41
N TYR A 35 1.76 -6.11 -10.66
CA TYR A 35 2.42 -4.83 -10.48
C TYR A 35 2.92 -4.71 -9.04
N ILE A 36 4.18 -4.34 -8.88
CA ILE A 36 4.82 -4.12 -7.58
C ILE A 36 5.51 -2.76 -7.64
N GLN A 37 5.23 -1.89 -6.67
CA GLN A 37 5.99 -0.66 -6.50
C GLN A 37 6.49 -0.50 -5.08
N ALA A 38 7.44 0.40 -4.88
CA ALA A 38 7.96 0.75 -3.58
C ALA A 38 8.19 2.25 -3.42
N SER A 39 8.12 2.70 -2.17
CA SER A 39 8.46 4.06 -1.74
C SER A 39 7.66 5.13 -2.48
N LEU A 40 6.34 4.99 -2.47
CA LEU A 40 5.43 6.06 -2.89
C LEU A 40 5.47 7.21 -1.88
N HIS A 41 5.49 6.90 -0.59
CA HIS A 41 6.12 7.80 0.36
C HIS A 41 7.63 7.57 0.29
N ALA A 42 8.37 8.61 -0.06
CA ALA A 42 9.77 8.44 -0.48
C ALA A 42 10.73 8.12 0.67
N ASP A 43 10.32 8.38 1.91
CA ASP A 43 11.06 8.10 3.15
C ASP A 43 10.79 6.69 3.71
N GLU A 44 10.02 5.88 3.00
CA GLU A 44 9.72 4.49 3.35
C GLU A 44 10.63 3.53 2.59
N LEU A 45 11.86 3.40 3.11
CA LEU A 45 12.98 2.73 2.43
C LEU A 45 13.03 1.19 2.50
N PRO A 46 12.43 0.48 3.49
CA PRO A 46 12.40 -0.98 3.50
C PRO A 46 11.86 -1.57 2.19
N GLY A 47 10.78 -1.00 1.64
CA GLY A 47 10.20 -1.42 0.35
C GLY A 47 11.18 -1.27 -0.82
N MET A 48 11.96 -0.19 -0.85
CA MET A 48 12.96 0.04 -1.90
C MET A 48 14.07 -1.01 -1.87
N LEU A 49 14.52 -1.40 -0.68
CA LEU A 49 15.54 -2.44 -0.52
C LEU A 49 14.98 -3.83 -0.89
N VAL A 50 13.73 -4.12 -0.56
CA VAL A 50 13.04 -5.34 -1.03
C VAL A 50 12.93 -5.35 -2.56
N ALA A 51 12.57 -4.22 -3.17
CA ALA A 51 12.53 -4.10 -4.63
C ALA A 51 13.90 -4.33 -5.29
N TRP A 52 15.00 -3.91 -4.63
CA TRP A 52 16.35 -4.22 -5.10
C TRP A 52 16.63 -5.72 -5.16
N HIS A 53 16.27 -6.47 -4.10
CA HIS A 53 16.39 -7.94 -4.07
C HIS A 53 15.48 -8.62 -5.09
N LEU A 54 14.21 -8.21 -5.15
CA LEU A 54 13.25 -8.70 -6.14
C LEU A 54 13.79 -8.57 -7.56
N LYS A 55 14.45 -7.46 -7.89
CA LYS A 55 15.06 -7.25 -9.21
C LYS A 55 16.05 -8.36 -9.58
N GLN A 56 16.89 -8.78 -8.64
CA GLN A 56 17.87 -9.87 -8.85
C GLN A 56 17.18 -11.22 -9.01
N HIS A 57 16.25 -11.53 -8.11
CA HIS A 57 15.51 -12.81 -8.14
C HIS A 57 14.63 -12.94 -9.38
N LEU A 58 13.94 -11.88 -9.79
CA LEU A 58 13.10 -11.87 -11.00
C LEU A 58 13.93 -12.06 -12.27
N ALA A 59 15.13 -11.46 -12.35
CA ALA A 59 16.03 -11.69 -13.47
C ALA A 59 16.49 -13.16 -13.55
N ALA A 60 16.83 -13.77 -12.41
CA ALA A 60 17.21 -15.18 -12.34
C ALA A 60 16.03 -16.11 -12.72
N LEU A 61 14.83 -15.83 -12.22
CA LEU A 61 13.61 -16.59 -12.54
C LEU A 61 13.21 -16.47 -14.01
N GLU A 62 13.36 -15.29 -14.60
CA GLU A 62 13.13 -15.08 -16.04
C GLU A 62 14.14 -15.87 -16.88
N SER A 63 15.43 -15.81 -16.53
CA SER A 63 16.48 -16.58 -17.21
C SER A 63 16.24 -18.10 -17.10
N ALA A 64 15.60 -18.56 -16.03
CA ALA A 64 15.21 -19.95 -15.83
C ALA A 64 13.88 -20.32 -16.51
N GLY A 65 13.19 -19.37 -17.17
CA GLY A 65 11.90 -19.61 -17.82
C GLY A 65 10.73 -19.87 -16.87
N ARG A 66 10.85 -19.47 -15.59
CA ARG A 66 9.88 -19.81 -14.53
C ARG A 66 8.74 -18.79 -14.38
N LEU A 67 8.75 -17.67 -15.10
CA LEU A 67 7.70 -16.66 -14.99
C LEU A 67 6.51 -17.03 -15.88
N ARG A 68 5.30 -17.10 -15.30
CA ARG A 68 4.04 -17.36 -16.02
C ARG A 68 3.29 -16.08 -16.36
N SER A 69 3.38 -15.09 -15.48
CA SER A 69 2.77 -13.75 -15.63
C SER A 69 3.83 -12.69 -15.94
N GLU A 70 3.40 -11.55 -16.45
CA GLU A 70 4.25 -10.36 -16.46
C GLU A 70 4.35 -9.83 -15.02
N ILE A 71 5.56 -9.50 -14.58
CA ILE A 71 5.81 -8.83 -13.31
C ILE A 71 6.45 -7.48 -13.64
N VAL A 72 5.74 -6.40 -13.31
CA VAL A 72 6.21 -5.03 -13.45
C VAL A 72 6.66 -4.54 -12.07
N LEU A 73 7.92 -4.14 -11.96
CA LEU A 73 8.53 -3.66 -10.73
C LEU A 73 8.95 -2.19 -10.88
N VAL A 74 8.42 -1.33 -10.02
CA VAL A 74 8.79 0.09 -9.91
C VAL A 74 9.47 0.31 -8.55
N PRO A 75 10.82 0.24 -8.48
CA PRO A 75 11.53 0.31 -7.19
C PRO A 75 11.50 1.70 -6.56
N VAL A 76 11.29 2.75 -7.35
CA VAL A 76 11.21 4.14 -6.89
C VAL A 76 9.97 4.76 -7.51
N ALA A 77 8.85 4.71 -6.78
CA ALA A 77 7.60 5.33 -7.22
C ALA A 77 7.63 6.86 -7.08
N ASN A 78 8.42 7.38 -6.13
CA ASN A 78 8.44 8.80 -5.80
C ASN A 78 9.82 9.50 -5.83
N PRO A 79 10.36 9.78 -7.04
CA PRO A 79 11.61 10.53 -7.17
C PRO A 79 11.50 11.98 -6.68
N ALA A 80 10.31 12.59 -6.70
CA ALA A 80 10.12 13.95 -6.20
C ALA A 80 10.24 14.00 -4.67
N GLY A 81 9.58 13.10 -3.95
CA GLY A 81 9.69 13.02 -2.49
C GLY A 81 11.10 12.66 -2.01
N LEU A 82 11.88 11.89 -2.78
CA LEU A 82 13.24 11.49 -2.38
C LEU A 82 14.19 12.68 -2.23
N GLU A 83 13.99 13.76 -2.97
CA GLU A 83 14.85 14.94 -2.87
C GLU A 83 14.44 15.89 -1.74
N GLN A 84 13.23 15.70 -1.17
CA GLN A 84 12.70 16.57 -0.15
C GLN A 84 13.40 16.26 1.18
N VAL A 85 14.51 16.96 1.43
CA VAL A 85 15.28 16.84 2.68
C VAL A 85 15.40 18.22 3.31
N LEU A 86 14.91 18.36 4.54
CA LEU A 86 15.05 19.58 5.34
C LEU A 86 16.02 19.33 6.48
N MET A 87 17.24 19.89 6.38
CA MET A 87 18.27 19.77 7.42
C MET A 87 18.50 18.31 7.87
N ASP A 88 18.75 17.42 6.90
CA ASP A 88 18.98 15.97 7.12
C ASP A 88 17.73 15.17 7.54
N ILE A 89 16.54 15.77 7.46
CA ILE A 89 15.25 15.11 7.70
C ILE A 89 14.57 14.87 6.35
N PRO A 90 14.44 13.61 5.89
CA PRO A 90 13.63 13.26 4.72
C PRO A 90 12.16 13.59 4.98
N LEU A 91 11.50 14.17 3.98
CA LEU A 91 10.09 14.54 4.01
C LEU A 91 9.39 13.88 2.81
N GLY A 92 9.22 12.57 2.84
CA GLY A 92 8.78 11.80 1.67
C GLY A 92 7.27 11.57 1.56
N ARG A 93 6.50 11.84 2.63
CA ARG A 93 5.06 11.55 2.72
C ARG A 93 4.16 12.56 1.99
N TYR A 94 4.54 13.84 2.00
CA TYR A 94 3.77 14.94 1.43
C TYR A 94 4.62 15.72 0.42
N GLU A 95 4.04 16.14 -0.70
CA GLU A 95 4.69 17.08 -1.62
C GLU A 95 4.75 18.47 -0.97
N LEU A 96 5.94 19.07 -0.90
CA LEU A 96 6.17 20.32 -0.16
C LEU A 96 5.45 21.53 -0.76
N GLU A 97 5.18 21.55 -2.07
CA GLU A 97 4.56 22.70 -2.74
C GLU A 97 3.05 22.77 -2.47
N SER A 98 2.32 21.68 -2.71
CA SER A 98 0.86 21.65 -2.53
C SER A 98 0.41 21.16 -1.16
N GLY A 99 1.29 20.54 -0.36
CA GLY A 99 0.95 19.91 0.91
C GLY A 99 0.10 18.64 0.75
N GLN A 100 -0.01 18.09 -0.46
CA GLN A 100 -0.76 16.87 -0.71
C GLN A 100 0.07 15.62 -0.37
N ASN A 101 -0.59 14.64 0.23
CA ASN A 101 0.00 13.31 0.44
C ASN A 101 0.17 12.60 -0.92
N PHE A 102 1.34 12.01 -1.16
CA PHE A 102 1.64 11.32 -2.43
C PHE A 102 0.71 10.12 -2.68
N ASN A 103 0.29 9.43 -1.62
CA ASN A 103 -0.62 8.29 -1.63
C ASN A 103 -2.11 8.68 -1.42
N ARG A 104 -2.56 9.82 -1.94
CA ARG A 104 -3.96 10.26 -1.94
C ARG A 104 -4.35 10.86 -3.29
N ASN A 105 -5.64 11.04 -3.54
CA ASN A 105 -6.16 11.74 -4.72
C ASN A 105 -5.70 11.11 -6.05
N PHE A 106 -5.62 9.77 -6.11
CA PHE A 106 -5.60 9.07 -7.39
C PHE A 106 -6.95 9.24 -8.11
N LEU A 107 -6.97 9.08 -9.43
CA LEU A 107 -8.17 9.34 -10.20
C LEU A 107 -9.21 8.25 -9.94
N ASP A 108 -10.43 8.67 -9.56
CA ASP A 108 -11.61 7.83 -9.58
C ASP A 108 -12.32 8.00 -10.94
N LEU A 109 -12.27 6.96 -11.76
CA LEU A 109 -12.87 6.93 -13.09
C LEU A 109 -14.11 6.02 -13.16
N SER A 110 -14.61 5.57 -12.01
CA SER A 110 -15.65 4.54 -11.92
C SER A 110 -16.96 4.96 -12.58
N THR A 111 -17.41 6.19 -12.37
CA THR A 111 -18.62 6.73 -13.01
C THR A 111 -18.46 6.84 -14.51
N GLN A 112 -17.36 7.46 -14.98
CA GLN A 112 -17.09 7.63 -16.41
C GLN A 112 -17.06 6.27 -17.13
N ILE A 113 -16.27 5.34 -16.60
CA ILE A 113 -16.13 4.00 -17.18
C ILE A 113 -17.46 3.24 -17.10
N GLY A 114 -18.21 3.39 -16.01
CA GLY A 114 -19.53 2.81 -15.89
C GLY A 114 -20.48 3.28 -16.98
N ASP A 115 -20.50 4.58 -17.30
CA ASP A 115 -21.34 5.12 -18.38
C ASP A 115 -20.91 4.62 -19.76
N GLU A 116 -19.60 4.51 -20.00
CA GLU A 116 -19.05 3.98 -21.26
C GLU A 116 -19.33 2.49 -21.49
N LEU A 117 -19.51 1.71 -20.42
CA LEU A 117 -19.76 0.26 -20.48
C LEU A 117 -21.23 -0.10 -20.73
N GLU A 118 -22.15 0.86 -20.62
CA GLU A 118 -23.58 0.61 -20.72
C GLU A 118 -23.94 0.01 -22.09
N GLY A 119 -24.58 -1.17 -22.08
CA GLY A 119 -24.92 -1.92 -23.28
C GLY A 119 -23.77 -2.69 -23.95
N LEU A 120 -22.55 -2.66 -23.40
CA LEU A 120 -21.38 -3.36 -23.95
C LEU A 120 -21.03 -4.66 -23.21
N LEU A 121 -21.46 -4.80 -21.95
CA LEU A 121 -21.23 -5.98 -21.10
C LEU A 121 -22.05 -7.18 -21.59
N ASN A 122 -21.56 -8.39 -21.29
CA ASN A 122 -22.27 -9.64 -21.56
C ASN A 122 -22.12 -10.65 -20.41
N GLN A 123 -22.50 -11.90 -20.62
CA GLN A 123 -22.45 -12.95 -19.59
C GLN A 123 -21.08 -13.64 -19.46
N ASP A 124 -20.07 -13.24 -20.24
CA ASP A 124 -18.71 -13.75 -20.14
C ASP A 124 -17.87 -12.86 -19.22
N PRO A 125 -17.51 -13.30 -18.00
CA PRO A 125 -16.74 -12.51 -17.06
C PRO A 125 -15.32 -12.20 -17.56
N LEU A 126 -14.72 -13.05 -18.41
CA LEU A 126 -13.39 -12.79 -18.97
C LEU A 126 -13.44 -11.67 -20.01
N TYR A 127 -14.48 -11.68 -20.85
CA TYR A 127 -14.74 -10.59 -21.78
C TYR A 127 -14.97 -9.27 -21.03
N ASN A 128 -15.85 -9.26 -20.02
CA ASN A 128 -16.14 -8.07 -19.22
C ASN A 128 -14.87 -7.53 -18.54
N ARG A 129 -14.02 -8.40 -17.99
CA ARG A 129 -12.73 -8.01 -17.38
C ARG A 129 -11.83 -7.27 -18.37
N GLN A 130 -11.67 -7.84 -19.58
CA GLN A 130 -10.82 -7.26 -20.61
C GLN A 130 -11.38 -5.94 -21.12
N LEU A 131 -12.71 -5.84 -21.26
CA LEU A 131 -13.40 -4.63 -21.66
C LEU A 131 -13.16 -3.50 -20.63
N ILE A 132 -13.41 -3.76 -19.34
CA ILE A 132 -13.22 -2.78 -18.26
C ILE A 132 -11.75 -2.30 -18.21
N ARG A 133 -10.78 -3.22 -18.25
CA ARG A 133 -9.35 -2.86 -18.27
C ARG A 133 -8.97 -2.01 -19.48
N ARG A 134 -9.57 -2.27 -20.65
CA ARG A 134 -9.35 -1.46 -21.85
C ARG A 134 -9.88 -0.05 -21.66
N HIS A 135 -11.13 0.10 -21.22
CA HIS A 135 -11.73 1.42 -20.96
C HIS A 135 -10.94 2.19 -19.89
N LEU A 136 -10.51 1.53 -18.81
CA LEU A 136 -9.69 2.17 -17.79
C LEU A 136 -8.34 2.67 -18.35
N ARG A 137 -7.66 1.87 -19.17
CA ARG A 137 -6.40 2.29 -19.81
C ARG A 137 -6.61 3.46 -20.78
N GLU A 138 -7.68 3.43 -21.57
CA GLU A 138 -8.03 4.49 -22.52
C GLU A 138 -8.40 5.79 -21.79
N ALA A 139 -9.22 5.70 -20.73
CA ALA A 139 -9.63 6.84 -19.91
C ALA A 139 -8.44 7.48 -19.17
N LEU A 140 -7.51 6.68 -18.65
CA LEU A 140 -6.25 7.18 -18.09
C LEU A 140 -5.36 7.81 -19.17
N GLY A 141 -5.24 7.18 -20.34
CA GLY A 141 -4.46 7.71 -21.47
C GLY A 141 -5.00 9.03 -22.04
N ALA A 142 -6.28 9.32 -21.84
CA ALA A 142 -6.90 10.60 -22.21
C ALA A 142 -6.65 11.73 -21.19
N GLN A 143 -6.15 11.41 -19.99
CA GLN A 143 -5.86 12.41 -18.97
C GLN A 143 -4.62 13.22 -19.32
N THR A 144 -4.65 14.51 -19.02
CA THR A 144 -3.49 15.40 -19.14
C THR A 144 -3.13 15.91 -17.75
N ALA A 145 -2.00 15.44 -17.21
CA ALA A 145 -1.47 15.97 -15.97
C ALA A 145 -0.94 17.40 -16.16
N THR A 146 -1.24 18.29 -15.21
CA THR A 146 -0.80 19.70 -15.25
C THR A 146 0.27 20.02 -14.21
N THR A 147 0.59 19.08 -13.32
CA THR A 147 1.62 19.20 -12.29
C THR A 147 2.50 17.94 -12.27
N GLN A 148 3.70 18.03 -11.67
CA GLN A 148 4.56 16.87 -11.53
C GLN A 148 3.90 15.77 -10.69
N LEU A 149 3.27 16.13 -9.57
CA LEU A 149 2.51 15.21 -8.71
C LEU A 149 1.41 14.47 -9.46
N GLN A 150 0.60 15.19 -10.26
CA GLN A 150 -0.42 14.55 -11.10
C GLN A 150 0.20 13.64 -12.16
N SER A 151 1.32 14.04 -12.78
CA SER A 151 1.98 13.23 -13.80
C SER A 151 2.53 11.93 -13.21
N GLN A 152 3.03 11.97 -11.97
CA GLN A 152 3.44 10.78 -11.22
C GLN A 152 2.26 9.86 -10.95
N ARG A 153 1.19 10.38 -10.33
CA ARG A 153 -0.01 9.58 -10.02
C ARG A 153 -0.58 8.92 -11.27
N LEU A 154 -0.72 9.69 -12.34
CA LEU A 154 -1.22 9.19 -13.63
C LEU A 154 -0.30 8.09 -14.20
N THR A 155 1.02 8.27 -14.14
CA THR A 155 1.99 7.28 -14.61
C THR A 155 1.89 5.97 -13.82
N LEU A 156 1.92 6.05 -12.48
CA LEU A 156 1.83 4.88 -11.61
C LEU A 156 0.48 4.15 -11.80
N GLN A 157 -0.63 4.90 -11.85
CA GLN A 157 -1.96 4.34 -12.04
C GLN A 157 -2.09 3.66 -13.41
N THR A 158 -1.53 4.25 -14.47
CA THR A 158 -1.50 3.67 -15.82
C THR A 158 -0.66 2.40 -15.89
N LEU A 159 0.46 2.34 -15.15
CA LEU A 159 1.30 1.14 -15.12
C LEU A 159 0.61 -0.04 -14.42
N ALA A 160 -0.29 0.21 -13.48
CA ALA A 160 -0.92 -0.81 -12.65
C ALA A 160 -2.36 -1.16 -13.04
N CYS A 161 -3.06 -0.32 -13.81
CA CYS A 161 -4.52 -0.41 -14.01
C CYS A 161 -5.07 -1.71 -14.60
N ASP A 162 -4.24 -2.48 -15.30
CA ASP A 162 -4.59 -3.75 -15.93
C ASP A 162 -3.98 -4.97 -15.22
N ALA A 163 -3.38 -4.78 -14.04
CA ALA A 163 -2.86 -5.85 -13.22
C ALA A 163 -3.97 -6.72 -12.62
N ASP A 164 -3.66 -7.98 -12.40
CA ASP A 164 -4.45 -8.92 -11.59
C ASP A 164 -4.11 -8.78 -10.11
N LEU A 165 -2.86 -8.41 -9.80
CA LEU A 165 -2.35 -8.20 -8.46
C LEU A 165 -1.51 -6.91 -8.41
N VAL A 166 -1.79 -6.03 -7.46
CA VAL A 166 -1.06 -4.80 -7.16
C VAL A 166 -0.52 -4.89 -5.73
N LEU A 167 0.80 -4.80 -5.59
CA LEU A 167 1.48 -4.75 -4.31
C LEU A 167 2.20 -3.40 -4.18
N ASP A 168 1.77 -2.60 -3.21
CA ASP A 168 2.40 -1.31 -2.91
C ASP A 168 3.21 -1.46 -1.61
N LEU A 169 4.54 -1.40 -1.73
CA LEU A 169 5.46 -1.63 -0.60
C LEU A 169 5.77 -0.32 0.11
N HIS A 170 5.25 -0.21 1.34
CA HIS A 170 5.37 0.91 2.27
C HIS A 170 6.11 0.45 3.54
N CYS A 171 6.30 1.36 4.48
CA CYS A 171 6.52 1.05 5.88
C CYS A 171 5.92 2.16 6.75
N ASP A 172 5.60 1.85 8.00
CA ASP A 172 5.11 2.85 8.94
C ASP A 172 6.28 3.44 9.75
N PHE A 173 6.00 4.25 10.76
CA PHE A 173 6.98 4.88 11.63
C PHE A 173 7.78 3.87 12.46
N GLU A 174 7.33 3.53 13.67
CA GLU A 174 7.79 2.34 14.40
C GLU A 174 6.64 1.34 14.40
N ALA A 175 6.78 0.20 13.71
CA ALA A 175 5.68 -0.74 13.54
C ALA A 175 6.14 -2.19 13.39
N VAL A 176 5.19 -3.11 13.56
CA VAL A 176 5.32 -4.51 13.11
C VAL A 176 4.96 -4.62 11.63
N ALA A 177 5.32 -5.73 10.99
CA ALA A 177 4.85 -6.01 9.64
C ALA A 177 3.32 -6.09 9.63
N HIS A 178 2.68 -5.37 8.72
CA HIS A 178 1.22 -5.37 8.57
C HIS A 178 0.82 -5.09 7.13
N LEU A 179 -0.48 -5.21 6.83
CA LEU A 179 -0.99 -4.88 5.50
C LEU A 179 -2.41 -4.32 5.55
N TYR A 180 -2.78 -3.61 4.48
CA TYR A 180 -4.12 -3.14 4.20
C TYR A 180 -4.65 -3.79 2.93
N THR A 181 -5.92 -4.22 2.95
CA THR A 181 -6.62 -4.69 1.74
C THR A 181 -8.14 -4.63 1.96
N THR A 182 -8.93 -5.18 1.03
CA THR A 182 -10.40 -5.22 1.15
C THR A 182 -10.88 -6.54 1.75
N PRO A 183 -12.09 -6.56 2.36
CA PRO A 183 -12.72 -7.81 2.79
C PRO A 183 -12.88 -8.85 1.68
N GLU A 184 -13.14 -8.40 0.45
CA GLU A 184 -13.29 -9.26 -0.73
C GLU A 184 -11.96 -9.88 -1.18
N ALA A 185 -10.87 -9.12 -1.10
CA ALA A 185 -9.54 -9.59 -1.46
C ALA A 185 -8.90 -10.49 -0.39
N TRP A 186 -9.35 -10.41 0.87
CA TRP A 186 -8.71 -11.09 2.01
C TRP A 186 -8.42 -12.59 1.78
N PRO A 187 -9.32 -13.44 1.24
CA PRO A 187 -9.01 -14.85 1.00
C PRO A 187 -7.79 -15.08 0.08
N GLN A 188 -7.53 -14.16 -0.86
CA GLN A 188 -6.36 -14.20 -1.74
C GLN A 188 -5.12 -13.55 -1.13
N VAL A 189 -5.29 -12.67 -0.14
CA VAL A 189 -4.21 -11.91 0.51
C VAL A 189 -3.73 -12.56 1.80
N GLU A 190 -4.56 -13.37 2.46
CA GLU A 190 -4.20 -14.06 3.70
C GLU A 190 -2.89 -14.88 3.57
N PRO A 191 -2.62 -15.61 2.47
CA PRO A 191 -1.35 -16.28 2.30
C PRO A 191 -0.14 -15.32 2.32
N LEU A 192 -0.27 -14.12 1.75
CA LEU A 192 0.76 -13.09 1.79
C LEU A 192 1.04 -12.64 3.23
N ALA A 193 -0.02 -12.38 4.01
CA ALA A 193 0.11 -12.04 5.44
C ALA A 193 0.88 -13.12 6.22
N ARG A 194 0.60 -14.40 5.93
CA ARG A 194 1.28 -15.54 6.56
C ARG A 194 2.76 -15.61 6.19
N TYR A 195 3.10 -15.45 4.91
CA TYR A 195 4.50 -15.47 4.48
C TYR A 195 5.31 -14.30 5.02
N LEU A 196 4.73 -13.10 5.06
CA LEU A 196 5.38 -11.91 5.62
C LEU A 196 5.53 -11.97 7.15
N GLY A 197 4.79 -12.85 7.83
CA GLY A 197 4.66 -12.81 9.28
C GLY A 197 3.96 -11.52 9.74
N ALA A 198 3.00 -11.04 8.95
CA ALA A 198 2.21 -9.86 9.29
C ALA A 198 1.45 -10.11 10.60
N GLN A 199 1.56 -9.15 11.52
CA GLN A 199 0.88 -9.21 12.81
C GLN A 199 -0.47 -8.48 12.78
N ALA A 200 -0.65 -7.52 11.89
CA ALA A 200 -1.95 -6.90 11.63
C ALA A 200 -2.34 -7.01 10.16
N SER A 201 -3.61 -7.30 9.89
CA SER A 201 -4.21 -7.28 8.57
C SER A 201 -5.50 -6.45 8.64
N LEU A 202 -5.47 -5.26 8.04
CA LEU A 202 -6.50 -4.24 8.23
C LEU A 202 -7.40 -4.16 6.99
N LEU A 203 -8.71 -4.38 7.18
CA LEU A 203 -9.66 -4.51 6.08
C LEU A 203 -10.58 -3.28 5.96
N ALA A 204 -10.64 -2.70 4.76
CA ALA A 204 -11.62 -1.68 4.38
C ALA A 204 -11.96 -1.79 2.89
N THR A 205 -13.23 -1.64 2.54
CA THR A 205 -13.64 -1.48 1.13
C THR A 205 -13.35 -0.06 0.65
N ASP A 206 -13.69 0.92 1.48
CA ASP A 206 -13.45 2.35 1.26
C ASP A 206 -12.96 2.95 2.59
N SER A 207 -11.75 3.50 2.60
CA SER A 207 -11.19 4.24 3.73
C SER A 207 -11.29 5.76 3.58
N GLY A 208 -11.80 6.24 2.44
CA GLY A 208 -12.02 7.64 2.10
C GLY A 208 -10.80 8.38 1.55
N GLY A 209 -9.69 7.68 1.28
CA GLY A 209 -8.41 8.29 0.91
C GLY A 209 -8.16 8.46 -0.59
N LEU A 210 -8.81 7.65 -1.43
CA LEU A 210 -8.40 7.45 -2.82
C LEU A 210 -6.89 7.18 -2.91
N SER A 211 -6.42 6.29 -2.04
CA SER A 211 -5.03 5.82 -2.04
C SER A 211 -4.76 4.92 -3.25
N PHE A 212 -3.49 4.59 -3.48
CA PHE A 212 -3.07 3.90 -4.69
C PHE A 212 -3.72 2.52 -4.85
N ASP A 213 -3.78 1.71 -3.81
CA ASP A 213 -4.45 0.41 -3.83
C ASP A 213 -5.97 0.56 -4.03
N GLU A 214 -6.58 1.49 -3.31
CA GLU A 214 -8.02 1.78 -3.33
C GLU A 214 -8.52 2.21 -4.69
N CYS A 215 -7.75 3.02 -5.44
CA CYS A 215 -8.21 3.53 -6.74
C CYS A 215 -8.53 2.41 -7.74
N PHE A 216 -7.94 1.23 -7.56
CA PHE A 216 -8.27 0.05 -8.35
C PHE A 216 -9.44 -0.72 -7.74
N THR A 217 -9.39 -1.04 -6.44
CA THR A 217 -10.42 -1.89 -5.81
C THR A 217 -11.78 -1.21 -5.76
N LEU A 218 -11.82 0.11 -5.52
CA LEU A 218 -13.05 0.89 -5.53
C LEU A 218 -13.71 0.91 -6.91
N LEU A 219 -12.93 1.01 -7.99
CA LEU A 219 -13.46 0.97 -9.34
C LEU A 219 -14.19 -0.35 -9.62
N TRP A 220 -13.54 -1.47 -9.32
CA TRP A 220 -14.16 -2.78 -9.53
C TRP A 220 -15.38 -2.99 -8.63
N TRP A 221 -15.29 -2.56 -7.38
CA TRP A 221 -16.40 -2.65 -6.44
C TRP A 221 -17.61 -1.81 -6.89
N GLN A 222 -17.40 -0.56 -7.32
CA GLN A 222 -18.49 0.30 -7.80
C GLN A 222 -19.13 -0.26 -9.08
N LEU A 223 -18.32 -0.79 -10.02
CA LEU A 223 -18.85 -1.46 -11.21
C LEU A 223 -19.62 -2.74 -10.86
N GLN A 224 -19.17 -3.51 -9.86
CA GLN A 224 -19.90 -4.66 -9.33
C GLN A 224 -21.26 -4.24 -8.76
N GLN A 225 -21.33 -3.16 -7.98
CA GLN A 225 -22.60 -2.64 -7.47
C GLN A 225 -23.54 -2.18 -8.60
N ARG A 226 -22.99 -1.54 -9.63
CA ARG A 226 -23.77 -1.02 -10.76
C ARG A 226 -24.30 -2.14 -11.68
N PHE A 227 -23.48 -3.13 -12.00
CA PHE A 227 -23.77 -4.09 -13.08
C PHE A 227 -23.94 -5.55 -12.62
N GLY A 228 -23.55 -5.88 -11.39
CA GLY A 228 -23.52 -7.26 -10.89
C GLY A 228 -24.87 -7.95 -10.76
N HIS A 229 -25.98 -7.22 -10.91
CA HIS A 229 -27.32 -7.79 -10.95
C HIS A 229 -27.71 -8.34 -12.33
N ASP A 230 -27.17 -7.76 -13.41
CA ASP A 230 -27.50 -8.10 -14.79
C ASP A 230 -26.41 -8.92 -15.49
N PHE A 231 -25.15 -8.77 -15.05
CA PHE A 231 -23.98 -9.37 -15.72
C PHE A 231 -23.10 -10.13 -14.75
N ALA A 232 -22.45 -11.19 -15.27
CA ALA A 232 -21.37 -11.87 -14.57
C ALA A 232 -20.15 -10.94 -14.49
N MET A 233 -20.05 -10.20 -13.38
CA MET A 233 -18.96 -9.30 -13.10
C MET A 233 -17.79 -10.07 -12.48
N PRO A 234 -16.57 -9.97 -13.05
CA PRO A 234 -15.40 -10.65 -12.53
C PRO A 234 -14.87 -9.95 -11.29
N GLN A 235 -14.13 -10.68 -10.45
CA GLN A 235 -13.25 -10.02 -9.49
C GLN A 235 -12.20 -9.21 -10.25
N GLY A 236 -11.99 -7.98 -9.80
CA GLY A 236 -11.05 -7.04 -10.38
C GLY A 236 -9.59 -7.29 -10.04
N SER A 237 -8.84 -6.20 -9.88
CA SER A 237 -7.49 -6.24 -9.32
C SER A 237 -7.56 -6.55 -7.82
N VAL A 238 -6.71 -7.48 -7.36
CA VAL A 238 -6.37 -7.60 -5.94
C VAL A 238 -5.31 -6.55 -5.64
N SER A 239 -5.58 -5.62 -4.73
CA SER A 239 -4.61 -4.60 -4.32
C SER A 239 -4.29 -4.73 -2.82
N VAL A 240 -3.02 -4.56 -2.49
CA VAL A 240 -2.52 -4.66 -1.11
C VAL A 240 -1.48 -3.58 -0.88
N THR A 241 -1.68 -2.77 0.17
CA THR A 241 -0.60 -1.97 0.76
C THR A 241 0.11 -2.83 1.80
N VAL A 242 1.41 -3.06 1.60
CA VAL A 242 2.24 -3.88 2.49
C VAL A 242 3.14 -2.96 3.29
N GLU A 243 3.03 -3.01 4.61
CA GLU A 243 3.81 -2.20 5.53
C GLU A 243 4.93 -3.03 6.12
N LEU A 244 6.14 -2.82 5.60
CA LEU A 244 7.34 -3.57 5.97
C LEU A 244 7.96 -3.00 7.25
N ARG A 245 7.19 -3.06 8.34
CA ARG A 245 7.57 -2.62 9.71
C ARG A 245 7.85 -1.11 9.74
N GLY A 246 8.90 -0.66 10.43
CA GLY A 246 9.22 0.76 10.62
C GLY A 246 10.23 1.33 9.61
N GLN A 247 10.25 2.66 9.45
CA GLN A 247 11.17 3.42 8.59
C GLN A 247 12.65 3.09 8.82
N GLY A 248 13.02 2.76 10.07
CA GLY A 248 14.40 2.40 10.45
C GLY A 248 14.82 0.97 10.11
N ASP A 249 13.88 0.10 9.75
CA ASP A 249 14.13 -1.34 9.60
C ASP A 249 14.67 -1.70 8.20
N VAL A 250 15.74 -1.03 7.81
CA VAL A 250 16.43 -1.19 6.53
C VAL A 250 17.66 -2.08 6.74
N SER A 251 17.52 -3.37 6.44
CA SER A 251 18.64 -4.32 6.48
C SER A 251 18.49 -5.40 5.43
N HIS A 252 19.63 -5.95 4.97
CA HIS A 252 19.61 -7.07 4.01
C HIS A 252 18.86 -8.28 4.55
N ALA A 253 19.03 -8.63 5.83
CA ALA A 253 18.39 -9.79 6.44
C ALA A 253 16.85 -9.69 6.39
N LEU A 254 16.29 -8.54 6.80
CA LEU A 254 14.85 -8.30 6.73
C LEU A 254 14.36 -8.26 5.27
N ALA A 255 15.06 -7.53 4.41
CA ALA A 255 14.65 -7.38 3.02
C ALA A 255 14.73 -8.70 2.21
N GLU A 256 15.67 -9.59 2.53
CA GLU A 256 15.73 -10.94 1.95
C GLU A 256 14.56 -11.80 2.42
N GLN A 257 14.21 -11.75 3.72
CA GLN A 257 13.05 -12.43 4.26
C GLN A 257 11.77 -11.98 3.56
N ASP A 258 11.55 -10.67 3.45
CA ASP A 258 10.35 -10.12 2.82
C ASP A 258 10.33 -10.39 1.31
N CYS A 259 11.48 -10.30 0.63
CA CYS A 259 11.60 -10.67 -0.77
C CYS A 259 11.21 -12.15 -0.98
N GLN A 260 11.71 -13.05 -0.13
CA GLN A 260 11.37 -14.47 -0.21
C GLN A 260 9.87 -14.70 0.05
N ALA A 261 9.29 -14.02 1.04
CA ALA A 261 7.85 -14.08 1.32
C ALA A 261 7.00 -13.64 0.13
N LEU A 262 7.39 -12.56 -0.55
CA LEU A 262 6.72 -12.10 -1.77
C LEU A 262 6.86 -13.11 -2.92
N LEU A 263 8.04 -13.71 -3.10
CA LEU A 263 8.23 -14.75 -4.12
C LEU A 263 7.39 -16.00 -3.84
N ASP A 264 7.33 -16.46 -2.60
CA ASP A 264 6.50 -17.61 -2.19
C ASP A 264 5.01 -17.32 -2.39
N TYR A 265 4.58 -16.10 -2.07
CA TYR A 265 3.23 -15.65 -2.38
C TYR A 265 2.95 -15.68 -3.88
N LEU A 266 3.86 -15.15 -4.71
CA LEU A 266 3.70 -15.12 -6.17
C LEU A 266 3.74 -16.52 -6.82
N ILE A 267 4.42 -17.49 -6.21
CA ILE A 267 4.33 -18.90 -6.60
C ILE A 267 2.93 -19.45 -6.28
N GLY A 268 2.45 -19.22 -5.05
CA GLY A 268 1.10 -19.64 -4.64
C GLY A 268 -0.02 -18.99 -5.45
N PHE A 269 0.16 -17.73 -5.85
CA PHE A 269 -0.72 -16.98 -6.74
C PHE A 269 -0.65 -17.47 -8.20
N GLY A 270 0.37 -18.25 -8.56
CA GLY A 270 0.55 -18.82 -9.90
C GLY A 270 1.24 -17.90 -10.91
N ALA A 271 1.75 -16.73 -10.48
CA ALA A 271 2.54 -15.84 -11.35
C ALA A 271 3.94 -16.42 -11.64
N ILE A 272 4.47 -17.24 -10.74
CA ILE A 272 5.79 -17.88 -10.83
C ILE A 272 5.60 -19.40 -10.73
N GLU A 273 6.26 -20.14 -11.62
CA GLU A 273 6.36 -21.59 -11.51
C GLU A 273 7.25 -21.98 -10.35
N GLY A 274 6.74 -22.81 -9.45
CA GLY A 274 7.49 -23.36 -8.33
C GLY A 274 6.58 -24.16 -7.41
N THR A 275 7.17 -24.68 -6.34
CA THR A 275 6.45 -25.30 -5.23
C THR A 275 6.64 -24.42 -4.01
N THR A 276 5.55 -23.95 -3.41
CA THR A 276 5.62 -23.30 -2.10
C THR A 276 5.85 -24.35 -1.01
N GLY A 277 6.52 -23.94 0.07
CA GLY A 277 6.60 -24.75 1.29
C GLY A 277 5.24 -24.86 2.00
N VAL A 278 5.26 -25.37 3.23
CA VAL A 278 4.10 -25.34 4.12
C VAL A 278 3.76 -23.89 4.44
N LEU A 279 2.50 -23.50 4.20
CA LEU A 279 2.03 -22.16 4.50
C LEU A 279 2.12 -21.91 6.02
N PRO A 280 2.79 -20.82 6.48
CA PRO A 280 2.89 -20.51 7.90
C PRO A 280 1.52 -20.26 8.55
N PRO A 281 1.39 -20.41 9.89
CA PRO A 281 0.18 -20.02 10.60
C PRO A 281 -0.04 -18.50 10.48
N LEU A 282 -1.30 -18.09 10.42
CA LEU A 282 -1.68 -16.68 10.54
C LEU A 282 -1.52 -16.28 12.00
N LEU A 283 -0.76 -15.22 12.27
CA LEU A 283 -0.44 -14.80 13.64
C LEU A 283 -1.67 -14.22 14.36
N TYR A 284 -2.42 -13.36 13.66
CA TYR A 284 -3.66 -12.76 14.15
C TYR A 284 -4.71 -12.71 13.04
N PRO A 285 -6.01 -12.85 13.37
CA PRO A 285 -7.08 -12.70 12.38
C PRO A 285 -7.09 -11.28 11.82
N ALA A 286 -7.59 -11.12 10.59
CA ALA A 286 -7.82 -9.80 10.02
C ALA A 286 -8.87 -9.02 10.82
N THR A 287 -8.67 -7.71 10.94
CA THR A 287 -9.53 -6.80 11.70
C THR A 287 -10.03 -5.67 10.80
N PRO A 288 -11.23 -5.11 11.05
CA PRO A 288 -11.70 -3.96 10.29
C PRO A 288 -10.80 -2.75 10.54
N LEU A 289 -10.42 -2.02 9.49
CA LEU A 289 -9.70 -0.75 9.63
C LEU A 289 -10.51 0.26 10.47
N ALA A 290 -11.83 0.21 10.37
CA ALA A 290 -12.77 0.97 11.18
C ALA A 290 -12.75 0.60 12.69
N GLY A 291 -12.05 -0.49 13.07
CA GLY A 291 -11.79 -0.88 14.45
C GLY A 291 -10.43 -0.43 14.97
N VAL A 292 -9.61 0.23 14.15
CA VAL A 292 -8.33 0.80 14.59
C VAL A 292 -8.59 2.04 15.46
N GLU A 293 -8.05 2.01 16.67
CA GLU A 293 -7.99 3.16 17.57
C GLU A 293 -6.75 4.01 17.29
N PRO A 294 -6.93 5.27 16.81
CA PRO A 294 -5.87 6.27 16.86
C PRO A 294 -5.77 6.81 18.29
N VAL A 295 -4.75 6.37 19.02
CA VAL A 295 -4.52 6.79 20.41
C VAL A 295 -3.93 8.19 20.41
N MET A 296 -4.70 9.17 20.88
CA MET A 296 -4.32 10.58 20.92
C MET A 296 -3.91 11.01 22.32
N THR A 297 -2.86 11.82 22.43
CA THR A 297 -2.53 12.48 23.69
C THR A 297 -3.30 13.78 23.86
N PRO A 298 -3.85 14.09 25.05
CA PRO A 298 -4.46 15.39 25.34
C PRO A 298 -3.42 16.48 25.66
N ALA A 299 -2.15 16.11 25.87
CA ALA A 299 -1.10 17.00 26.32
C ALA A 299 0.11 17.01 25.36
N GLY A 300 0.81 18.15 25.33
CA GLY A 300 2.15 18.23 24.75
C GLY A 300 3.22 18.04 25.82
N GLY A 301 4.35 17.46 25.44
CA GLY A 301 5.45 17.15 26.36
C GLY A 301 6.34 16.02 25.85
N ILE A 302 7.33 15.65 26.66
CA ILE A 302 8.22 14.52 26.39
C ILE A 302 7.39 13.25 26.36
N LEU A 303 7.46 12.49 25.26
CA LEU A 303 6.68 11.28 25.04
C LEU A 303 7.52 10.04 25.36
N VAL A 304 7.10 9.29 26.37
CA VAL A 304 7.74 8.06 26.82
C VAL A 304 6.77 6.90 26.61
N PHE A 305 7.06 6.00 25.67
CA PHE A 305 6.21 4.83 25.44
C PHE A 305 6.49 3.73 26.47
N CYS A 306 5.41 3.15 27.00
CA CYS A 306 5.41 2.01 27.92
C CYS A 306 5.01 0.70 27.24
N ALA A 307 4.47 0.77 26.02
CA ALA A 307 4.13 -0.37 25.17
C ALA A 307 4.90 -0.32 23.84
N SER A 308 5.09 -1.49 23.23
CA SER A 308 5.82 -1.66 21.97
C SER A 308 4.93 -2.19 20.85
N PRO A 309 5.19 -1.83 19.59
CA PRO A 309 4.57 -2.51 18.45
C PRO A 309 4.72 -4.03 18.57
N GLY A 310 3.61 -4.76 18.40
CA GLY A 310 3.51 -6.21 18.61
C GLY A 310 2.86 -6.61 19.93
N ASP A 311 2.74 -5.69 20.89
CA ASP A 311 2.02 -5.95 22.14
C ASP A 311 0.51 -6.03 21.90
N TYR A 312 -0.12 -7.08 22.42
CA TYR A 312 -1.59 -7.17 22.48
C TYR A 312 -2.09 -6.54 23.78
N LEU A 313 -2.72 -5.37 23.67
CA LEU A 313 -3.13 -4.54 24.79
C LEU A 313 -4.55 -4.88 25.26
N GLN A 314 -4.78 -4.72 26.57
CA GLN A 314 -6.12 -4.69 27.16
C GLN A 314 -6.71 -3.28 27.11
N ALA A 315 -8.04 -3.15 27.07
CA ALA A 315 -8.69 -1.85 27.20
C ALA A 315 -8.31 -1.19 28.55
N GLY A 316 -7.93 0.09 28.51
CA GLY A 316 -7.43 0.83 29.67
C GLY A 316 -5.95 0.58 29.99
N GLN A 317 -5.21 -0.15 29.16
CA GLN A 317 -3.77 -0.37 29.36
C GLN A 317 -2.96 0.88 29.01
N LEU A 318 -1.92 1.18 29.80
CA LEU A 318 -1.02 2.30 29.60
C LEU A 318 -0.18 2.10 28.34
N ILE A 319 -0.19 3.08 27.44
CA ILE A 319 0.61 3.09 26.21
C ILE A 319 1.82 3.98 26.36
N ALA A 320 1.64 5.16 26.95
CA ALA A 320 2.70 6.15 27.06
C ALA A 320 2.44 7.13 28.21
N GLU A 321 3.48 7.83 28.62
CA GLU A 321 3.44 8.98 29.50
C GLU A 321 3.89 10.22 28.72
N VAL A 322 3.19 11.34 28.95
CA VAL A 322 3.56 12.65 28.44
C VAL A 322 3.98 13.54 29.60
N ILE A 323 5.26 13.93 29.61
CA ILE A 323 5.91 14.64 30.72
C ILE A 323 6.15 16.09 30.32
N ASP A 324 5.62 17.02 31.12
CA ASP A 324 5.93 18.44 31.06
C ASP A 324 6.96 18.77 32.16
N PRO A 325 8.24 18.98 31.81
CA PRO A 325 9.30 19.24 32.79
C PRO A 325 9.27 20.67 33.35
N VAL A 326 8.42 21.56 32.84
CA VAL A 326 8.27 22.93 33.36
C VAL A 326 7.27 22.96 34.51
N SER A 327 6.19 22.18 34.40
CA SER A 327 5.15 22.08 35.43
C SER A 327 5.24 20.82 36.30
N ASP A 328 6.23 19.97 36.04
CA ASP A 328 6.39 18.62 36.64
C ASP A 328 5.15 17.74 36.47
N ARG A 329 4.33 18.00 35.44
CA ARG A 329 3.08 17.26 35.19
C ARG A 329 3.37 16.03 34.35
N LEU A 330 2.95 14.87 34.86
CA LEU A 330 2.89 13.60 34.13
C LEU A 330 1.44 13.33 33.69
N THR A 331 1.24 13.13 32.39
CA THR A 331 -0.06 12.78 31.80
C THR A 331 0.00 11.37 31.21
N PRO A 332 -0.62 10.36 31.84
CA PRO A 332 -0.66 9.01 31.28
C PRO A 332 -1.66 8.92 30.12
N VAL A 333 -1.32 8.15 29.10
CA VAL A 333 -2.15 7.90 27.92
C VAL A 333 -2.43 6.40 27.81
N TYR A 334 -3.72 6.05 27.74
CA TYR A 334 -4.20 4.68 27.74
C TYR A 334 -4.93 4.38 26.41
N CYS A 335 -4.92 3.13 25.95
CA CYS A 335 -5.90 2.72 24.93
C CYS A 335 -7.29 2.56 25.56
N THR A 336 -8.32 2.81 24.76
CA THR A 336 -9.72 2.62 25.14
C THR A 336 -10.25 1.26 24.69
N THR A 337 -9.60 0.66 23.68
CA THR A 337 -9.95 -0.64 23.11
C THR A 337 -8.84 -1.66 23.36
N ALA A 338 -9.23 -2.94 23.44
CA ALA A 338 -8.28 -4.05 23.43
C ALA A 338 -7.90 -4.37 21.98
N GLY A 339 -6.63 -4.68 21.74
CA GLY A 339 -6.16 -4.96 20.38
C GLY A 339 -4.64 -4.96 20.27
N LEU A 340 -4.15 -5.19 19.05
CA LEU A 340 -2.72 -5.19 18.77
C LEU A 340 -2.22 -3.76 18.56
N LEU A 341 -1.26 -3.30 19.36
CA LEU A 341 -0.49 -2.10 19.05
C LEU A 341 0.40 -2.40 17.85
N TYR A 342 0.03 -1.94 16.66
CA TYR A 342 0.77 -2.31 15.44
C TYR A 342 1.75 -1.22 14.99
N ALA A 343 1.47 0.04 15.33
CA ALA A 343 2.31 1.18 14.96
C ALA A 343 2.32 2.26 16.04
N ARG A 344 3.41 3.03 16.12
CA ARG A 344 3.55 4.22 16.95
C ARG A 344 4.45 5.27 16.31
N SER A 345 4.34 6.51 16.79
CA SER A 345 5.12 7.63 16.29
C SER A 345 6.61 7.53 16.64
N LEU A 346 7.46 7.97 15.71
CA LEU A 346 8.90 8.19 15.96
C LEU A 346 9.18 9.40 16.87
N ARG A 347 8.23 10.34 17.00
CA ARG A 347 8.46 11.57 17.78
C ARG A 347 8.61 11.24 19.26
N ARG A 348 9.56 11.91 19.92
CA ARG A 348 9.75 11.87 21.38
C ARG A 348 9.27 13.14 22.09
N MET A 349 8.73 14.08 21.32
CA MET A 349 8.03 15.27 21.81
C MET A 349 6.64 15.27 21.20
N ALA A 350 5.61 15.08 22.02
CA ALA A 350 4.23 15.10 21.58
C ALA A 350 3.68 16.53 21.53
N THR A 351 2.73 16.75 20.63
CA THR A 351 1.86 17.92 20.62
C THR A 351 0.50 17.52 21.15
N ALA A 352 -0.19 18.37 21.91
CA ALA A 352 -1.56 18.09 22.35
C ALA A 352 -2.47 17.82 21.13
N GLY A 353 -3.26 16.75 21.20
CA GLY A 353 -4.10 16.25 20.09
C GLY A 353 -3.37 15.36 19.09
N MET A 354 -2.07 15.12 19.24
CA MET A 354 -1.31 14.24 18.34
C MET A 354 -1.71 12.78 18.55
N VAL A 355 -1.90 12.04 17.44
CA VAL A 355 -1.96 10.58 17.45
C VAL A 355 -0.55 10.04 17.69
N ILE A 356 -0.38 9.24 18.74
CA ILE A 356 0.91 8.70 19.15
C ILE A 356 1.08 7.21 18.81
N ALA A 357 -0.04 6.49 18.65
CA ALA A 357 -0.07 5.05 18.45
C ALA A 357 -1.37 4.60 17.80
N HIS A 358 -1.35 3.40 17.21
CA HIS A 358 -2.50 2.77 16.60
C HIS A 358 -2.71 1.35 17.13
N VAL A 359 -3.92 1.08 17.62
CA VAL A 359 -4.30 -0.23 18.16
C VAL A 359 -5.36 -0.86 17.26
N ALA A 360 -5.06 -2.03 16.69
CA ALA A 360 -5.97 -2.77 15.82
C ALA A 360 -7.00 -3.55 16.66
N GLY A 361 -8.21 -2.99 16.78
CA GLY A 361 -9.34 -3.61 17.46
C GLY A 361 -10.20 -4.47 16.55
N GLN A 362 -10.87 -5.47 17.12
CA GLN A 362 -11.69 -6.44 16.36
C GLN A 362 -13.06 -5.91 15.94
N GLN A 363 -13.55 -4.83 16.58
CA GLN A 363 -14.89 -4.30 16.35
C GLN A 363 -14.80 -2.94 15.66
N ALA A 364 -15.49 -2.81 14.52
CA ALA A 364 -15.62 -1.53 13.84
C ALA A 364 -16.48 -0.56 14.66
N TYR A 365 -15.98 0.65 14.88
CA TYR A 365 -16.72 1.72 15.56
C TYR A 365 -16.55 3.09 14.89
N ARG A 366 -15.61 3.21 13.93
CA ARG A 366 -15.37 4.41 13.12
C ARG A 366 -16.08 4.31 11.77
N SER A 367 -16.35 5.45 11.15
CA SER A 367 -16.91 5.56 9.79
C SER A 367 -16.38 6.81 9.09
N GLY A 368 -16.57 6.90 7.77
CA GLY A 368 -16.05 8.02 6.96
C GLY A 368 -14.55 7.86 6.69
N TYR A 369 -13.78 8.91 6.91
CA TYR A 369 -12.33 8.91 6.67
C TYR A 369 -11.60 8.08 7.74
N LEU A 370 -11.05 6.93 7.35
CA LEU A 370 -10.43 5.98 8.27
C LEU A 370 -8.90 6.14 8.38
N LEU A 371 -8.29 6.80 7.41
CA LEU A 371 -6.83 6.94 7.34
C LEU A 371 -6.32 7.99 8.33
N SER A 372 -5.11 7.76 8.83
CA SER A 372 -4.40 8.76 9.63
C SER A 372 -3.57 9.67 8.73
N PRO A 373 -3.35 10.94 9.13
CA PRO A 373 -2.43 11.83 8.43
C PRO A 373 -0.99 11.29 8.37
#